data_AF-A0A817MP08-F1
#
_entry.id   AF-A0A817MP08-F1
#
_cell.length_a   1.000
_cell.length_b   1.000
_cell.length_c   1.000
_cell.angle_alpha   90.00
_cell.angle_beta   90.00
_cell.angle_gamma   90.00
#
_symmetry.space_group_name_H-M   'P 1'
#
loop_
_entity.id
_entity.type
_entity.pdbx_description
1 polymer ?
#
loop_
_entity_poly.entity_id
_entity_poly.type
_entity_poly.pdbx_seq_one_letter_code
_entity_poly.pdbx_strand_id
1 'polypeptide(L)'
;MEITKNFIQALHNYVTTQLGKYPLMEPSIKLRQLLQQTDSPTIDSSIEIFKEYITRYEIKPLFYRLLLHPGITEEQIAEFMFQICQLARELPTVDLIAFFDEVNTSSCLGLFKEMFMDGTLHGTNIPKNIFFTAAINPFMAKNESKKIHRSDYLVHKLPRALENLKVSYGSLASETLATYIYKKIAMFQISSITNGRKSMPLEDYVQHILAECILRAQEFCEKRLGRVFVFFIQNCIEVFYNK
;
A
#
# COMPACT_ATOMS: atom_id res chain seq x y z
N MET A 1 47.08 -3.99 -20.94
CA MET A 1 46.12 -2.92 -21.28
C MET A 1 44.85 -3.47 -21.92
N GLU A 2 44.95 -4.36 -22.90
CA GLU A 2 43.80 -4.95 -23.61
C GLU A 2 42.89 -5.81 -22.71
N ILE A 3 43.48 -6.66 -21.86
CA ILE A 3 42.74 -7.50 -20.89
C ILE A 3 41.88 -6.64 -19.94
N THR A 4 42.44 -5.54 -19.44
CA THR A 4 41.74 -4.62 -18.52
C THR A 4 40.55 -3.94 -19.19
N LYS A 5 40.72 -3.47 -20.44
CA LYS A 5 39.61 -2.91 -21.24
C LYS A 5 38.51 -3.96 -21.49
N ASN A 6 38.89 -5.18 -21.85
CA ASN A 6 37.93 -6.26 -22.09
C ASN A 6 37.14 -6.62 -20.83
N PHE A 7 37.79 -6.66 -19.67
CA PHE A 7 37.12 -6.92 -18.40
C PHE A 7 36.13 -5.80 -18.01
N ILE A 8 36.56 -4.54 -18.14
CA ILE A 8 35.72 -3.37 -17.86
C ILE A 8 34.45 -3.40 -18.74
N GLN A 9 34.62 -3.65 -20.05
CA GLN A 9 33.49 -3.75 -20.96
C GLN A 9 32.57 -4.93 -20.61
N ALA A 10 33.16 -6.08 -20.26
CA ALA A 10 32.39 -7.26 -19.85
C ALA A 10 31.56 -6.99 -18.59
N LEU A 11 32.10 -6.25 -17.62
CA LEU A 11 31.39 -5.90 -16.38
C LEU A 11 30.24 -4.92 -16.64
N HIS A 12 30.46 -3.89 -17.45
CA HIS A 12 29.39 -2.99 -17.89
C HIS A 12 28.27 -3.76 -18.59
N ASN A 13 28.64 -4.61 -19.55
CA ASN A 13 27.68 -5.45 -20.29
C ASN A 13 26.93 -6.41 -19.36
N TYR A 14 27.61 -6.98 -18.36
CA TYR A 14 26.99 -7.84 -17.36
C TYR A 14 25.90 -7.10 -16.60
N VAL A 15 26.21 -5.92 -16.03
CA VAL A 15 25.24 -5.13 -15.24
C VAL A 15 24.04 -4.76 -16.11
N THR A 16 24.27 -4.24 -17.31
CA THR A 16 23.18 -3.88 -18.25
C THR A 16 22.33 -5.09 -18.62
N THR A 17 22.95 -6.25 -18.87
CA THR A 17 22.24 -7.49 -19.19
C THR A 17 21.42 -8.00 -18.00
N GLN A 18 21.96 -7.96 -16.78
CA GLN A 18 21.22 -8.38 -15.58
C GLN A 18 20.02 -7.47 -15.31
N LEU A 19 20.18 -6.15 -15.43
CA LEU A 19 19.06 -5.21 -15.28
C LEU A 19 17.98 -5.45 -16.33
N GLY A 20 18.36 -5.76 -17.58
CA GLY A 20 17.39 -6.15 -18.62
C GLY A 20 16.72 -7.49 -18.37
N LYS A 21 17.42 -8.43 -17.72
CA LYS A 21 16.89 -9.77 -17.39
C LYS A 21 15.93 -9.75 -16.20
N TYR A 22 16.11 -8.83 -15.26
CA TYR A 22 15.31 -8.73 -14.04
C TYR A 22 14.54 -7.40 -13.98
N PRO A 23 13.43 -7.27 -14.73
CA PRO A 23 12.61 -6.05 -14.82
C PRO A 23 12.00 -5.54 -13.49
N LEU A 24 11.99 -6.37 -12.45
CA LEU A 24 11.61 -5.96 -11.08
C LEU A 24 12.73 -5.23 -10.34
N MET A 25 13.97 -5.32 -10.81
CA MET A 25 15.08 -4.54 -10.25
C MET A 25 15.03 -3.13 -10.84
N GLU A 26 14.83 -2.16 -9.97
CA GLU A 26 14.86 -0.75 -10.32
C GLU A 26 16.28 -0.20 -10.05
N PRO A 27 17.02 0.22 -11.10
CA PRO A 27 18.32 0.83 -10.91
C PRO A 27 18.17 2.21 -10.29
N SER A 28 19.01 2.53 -9.30
CA SER A 28 19.05 3.87 -8.70
C SER A 28 19.28 4.96 -9.75
N ILE A 29 18.88 6.19 -9.43
CA ILE A 29 19.09 7.35 -10.32
C ILE A 29 20.56 7.49 -10.71
N LYS A 30 21.47 7.26 -9.73
CA LYS A 30 22.92 7.31 -9.95
C LYS A 30 23.37 6.21 -10.90
N LEU A 31 22.89 4.98 -10.73
CA LEU A 31 23.23 3.88 -11.63
C LEU A 31 22.77 4.14 -13.06
N ARG A 32 21.57 4.69 -13.24
CA ARG A 32 21.07 5.09 -14.57
C ARG A 32 21.96 6.12 -15.24
N GLN A 33 22.36 7.16 -14.49
CA GLN A 33 23.25 8.20 -15.00
C GLN A 33 24.61 7.62 -15.40
N LEU A 34 25.19 6.77 -14.56
CA LEU A 34 26.46 6.11 -14.85
C LEU A 34 26.38 5.23 -16.10
N LEU A 35 25.30 4.46 -16.26
CA LEU A 35 25.10 3.62 -17.45
C LEU A 35 24.86 4.44 -18.74
N GLN A 36 24.24 5.63 -18.64
CA GLN A 36 23.96 6.49 -19.80
C GLN A 36 25.17 7.34 -20.24
N GLN A 37 26.07 7.69 -19.32
CA GLN A 37 27.21 8.58 -19.58
C GLN A 37 28.45 7.84 -20.11
N THR A 38 28.40 6.52 -20.22
CA THR A 38 29.61 5.71 -20.35
C THR A 38 29.63 4.91 -21.65
N ASP A 39 29.95 5.57 -22.76
CA ASP A 39 30.22 4.91 -24.05
C ASP A 39 31.54 4.10 -24.03
N SER A 40 32.47 4.44 -23.12
CA SER A 40 33.72 3.71 -22.89
C SER A 40 34.09 3.75 -21.39
N PRO A 41 33.78 2.69 -20.61
CA PRO A 41 34.01 2.70 -19.18
C PRO A 41 35.49 2.72 -18.78
N THR A 42 35.80 3.53 -17.78
CA THR A 42 37.08 3.55 -17.06
C THR A 42 37.05 2.56 -15.89
N ILE A 43 38.20 2.27 -15.29
CA ILE A 43 38.28 1.42 -14.09
C ILE A 43 37.39 2.00 -12.97
N ASP A 44 37.54 3.29 -12.69
CA ASP A 44 36.81 3.94 -11.59
C ASP A 44 35.30 3.97 -11.81
N SER A 45 34.86 4.29 -13.03
CA SER A 45 33.43 4.26 -13.37
C SER A 45 32.87 2.84 -13.31
N SER A 46 33.63 1.83 -13.72
CA SER A 46 33.20 0.42 -13.63
C SER A 46 33.03 -0.05 -12.19
N ILE A 47 33.97 0.32 -11.31
CA ILE A 47 33.88 0.03 -9.89
C ILE A 47 32.64 0.70 -9.29
N GLU A 48 32.38 1.96 -9.67
CA GLU A 48 31.24 2.70 -9.15
C GLU A 48 29.91 2.13 -9.66
N ILE A 49 29.82 1.76 -10.94
CA ILE A 49 28.66 1.06 -11.52
C ILE A 49 28.39 -0.23 -10.77
N PHE A 50 29.43 -1.06 -10.55
CA PHE A 50 29.26 -2.33 -9.86
C PHE A 50 28.85 -2.14 -8.41
N LYS A 51 29.48 -1.20 -7.69
CA LYS A 51 29.13 -0.85 -6.30
C LYS A 51 27.68 -0.40 -6.19
N GLU A 52 27.23 0.47 -7.08
CA GLU A 52 25.85 0.94 -7.08
C GLU A 52 24.88 -0.20 -7.41
N TYR A 53 25.20 -1.05 -8.39
CA TYR A 53 24.41 -2.24 -8.72
C TYR A 53 24.23 -3.21 -7.54
N ILE A 54 25.29 -3.49 -6.77
CA ILE A 54 25.20 -4.45 -5.65
C ILE A 54 24.59 -3.85 -4.38
N THR A 55 24.74 -2.54 -4.15
CA THR A 55 24.34 -1.92 -2.87
C THR A 55 23.03 -1.15 -2.94
N ARG A 56 22.60 -0.71 -4.13
CA ARG A 56 21.56 0.32 -4.30
C ARG A 56 20.56 -0.06 -5.41
N TYR A 57 20.03 -1.26 -5.34
CA TYR A 57 18.88 -1.65 -6.15
C TYR A 57 17.62 -1.64 -5.27
N GLU A 58 16.53 -1.17 -5.84
CA GLU A 58 15.20 -1.32 -5.25
C GLU A 58 14.44 -2.39 -6.02
N ILE A 59 13.59 -3.14 -5.32
CA ILE A 59 12.68 -4.09 -5.98
C ILE A 59 11.35 -3.36 -6.15
N LYS A 60 10.87 -3.27 -7.39
CA LYS A 60 9.54 -2.72 -7.68
C LYS A 60 8.50 -3.47 -6.84
N PRO A 61 7.56 -2.78 -6.19
CA PRO A 61 6.57 -3.43 -5.36
C PRO A 61 5.64 -4.29 -6.23
N LEU A 62 5.25 -5.45 -5.68
CA LEU A 62 4.18 -6.26 -6.27
C LEU A 62 2.80 -5.93 -5.68
N PHE A 63 2.79 -5.18 -4.57
CA PHE A 63 1.58 -4.77 -3.86
C PHE A 63 1.50 -3.25 -3.81
N TYR A 64 0.43 -2.70 -4.37
CA TYR A 64 0.15 -1.29 -4.45
C TYR A 64 -1.09 -0.97 -3.64
N ARG A 65 -1.03 0.05 -2.79
CA ARG A 65 -2.18 0.49 -1.98
C ARG A 65 -2.55 1.93 -2.27
N LEU A 66 -3.83 2.18 -2.53
CA LEU A 66 -4.42 3.51 -2.59
C LEU A 66 -5.47 3.65 -1.49
N LEU A 67 -5.33 4.68 -0.64
CA LEU A 67 -6.35 5.04 0.36
C LEU A 67 -7.31 6.06 -0.27
N LEU A 68 -8.59 5.71 -0.30
CA LEU A 68 -9.62 6.59 -0.84
C LEU A 68 -10.15 7.54 0.23
N HIS A 69 -10.55 8.72 -0.23
CA HIS A 69 -11.25 9.71 0.56
C HIS A 69 -12.19 10.50 -0.36
N PRO A 70 -13.14 11.30 0.17
CA PRO A 70 -14.13 12.02 -0.64
C PRO A 70 -13.59 13.03 -1.65
N GLY A 71 -12.29 13.33 -1.60
CA GLY A 71 -11.60 14.28 -2.50
C GLY A 71 -10.80 13.62 -3.61
N ILE A 72 -10.71 12.29 -3.66
CA ILE A 72 -10.04 11.57 -4.75
C ILE A 72 -10.84 11.70 -6.03
N THR A 73 -10.17 12.06 -7.12
CA THR A 73 -10.77 12.13 -8.47
C THR A 73 -10.50 10.87 -9.29
N GLU A 74 -11.26 10.69 -10.37
CA GLU A 74 -11.05 9.56 -11.31
C GLU A 74 -9.67 9.62 -11.95
N GLU A 75 -9.18 10.81 -12.26
CA GLU A 75 -7.85 11.02 -12.86
C GLU A 75 -6.72 10.55 -11.93
N GLN A 76 -6.86 10.79 -10.62
CA GLN A 76 -5.87 10.32 -9.64
C GLN A 76 -5.86 8.79 -9.55
N ILE A 77 -7.02 8.15 -9.62
CA ILE A 77 -7.13 6.68 -9.69
C ILE A 77 -6.50 6.18 -10.99
N ALA A 78 -6.75 6.85 -12.11
CA ALA A 78 -6.19 6.47 -13.39
C ALA A 78 -4.66 6.62 -13.42
N GLU A 79 -4.11 7.69 -12.84
CA GLU A 79 -2.66 7.89 -12.71
C GLU A 79 -2.01 6.81 -11.84
N PHE A 80 -2.64 6.47 -10.71
CA PHE A 80 -2.20 5.35 -9.86
C PHE A 80 -2.20 4.03 -10.66
N MET A 81 -3.28 3.75 -11.39
CA MET A 81 -3.40 2.54 -12.18
C MET A 81 -2.47 2.49 -13.39
N PHE A 82 -2.10 3.64 -13.96
CA PHE A 82 -1.25 3.73 -15.14
C PHE A 82 0.10 3.04 -14.90
N GLN A 83 0.75 3.33 -13.78
CA GLN A 83 2.05 2.75 -13.44
C GLN A 83 1.97 1.23 -13.25
N ILE A 84 0.91 0.76 -12.59
CA ILE A 84 0.66 -0.67 -12.37
C ILE A 84 0.39 -1.37 -13.71
N CYS A 85 -0.41 -0.76 -14.59
CA CYS A 85 -0.71 -1.31 -15.90
C CYS A 85 0.52 -1.34 -16.81
N GLN A 86 1.42 -0.36 -16.73
CA GLN A 86 2.69 -0.40 -17.46
C GLN A 86 3.54 -1.58 -16.99
N LEU A 87 3.73 -1.70 -15.67
CA LEU A 87 4.53 -2.79 -15.11
C LEU A 87 3.92 -4.18 -15.41
N ALA A 88 2.59 -4.30 -15.34
CA ALA A 88 1.90 -5.56 -15.64
C ALA A 88 2.12 -6.00 -17.10
N ARG A 89 2.18 -5.06 -18.05
CA ARG A 89 2.50 -5.35 -19.46
C ARG A 89 3.96 -5.74 -19.67
N GLU A 90 4.88 -5.13 -18.91
CA GLU A 90 6.30 -5.50 -18.90
C GLU A 90 6.52 -6.90 -18.28
N LEU A 91 5.62 -7.33 -17.38
CA LEU A 91 5.73 -8.54 -16.58
C LEU A 91 4.52 -9.48 -16.75
N PRO A 92 4.24 -10.01 -17.95
CA PRO A 92 3.00 -10.76 -18.22
C PRO A 92 2.86 -12.07 -17.42
N THR A 93 3.94 -12.56 -16.82
CA THR A 93 3.98 -13.79 -16.02
C THR A 93 3.95 -13.55 -14.50
N VAL A 94 3.92 -12.28 -14.06
CA VAL A 94 3.91 -11.90 -12.65
C VAL A 94 2.58 -11.23 -12.33
N ASP A 95 1.92 -11.71 -11.28
CA ASP A 95 0.70 -11.09 -10.77
C ASP A 95 1.04 -9.88 -9.89
N LEU A 96 0.42 -8.74 -10.20
CA LEU A 96 0.48 -7.53 -9.39
C LEU A 96 -0.79 -7.37 -8.58
N ILE A 97 -0.70 -6.84 -7.37
CA ILE A 97 -1.85 -6.62 -6.48
C ILE A 97 -2.12 -5.13 -6.36
N ALA A 98 -3.34 -4.70 -6.68
CA ALA A 98 -3.83 -3.35 -6.45
C ALA A 98 -4.91 -3.38 -5.37
N PHE A 99 -4.59 -2.80 -4.21
CA PHE A 99 -5.46 -2.71 -3.04
C PHE A 99 -6.02 -1.29 -2.87
N PHE A 100 -7.34 -1.18 -2.87
CA PHE A 100 -8.03 0.09 -2.66
C PHE A 100 -8.71 0.11 -1.28
N ASP A 101 -8.26 0.98 -0.39
CA ASP A 101 -8.78 1.09 0.97
C ASP A 101 -9.89 2.15 1.01
N GLU A 102 -10.96 1.90 1.77
CA GLU A 102 -12.11 2.81 1.94
C GLU A 102 -12.82 3.24 0.64
N VAL A 103 -12.99 2.33 -0.33
CA VAL A 103 -13.48 2.65 -1.68
C VAL A 103 -14.78 3.44 -1.70
N ASN A 104 -15.73 3.09 -0.83
CA ASN A 104 -17.05 3.72 -0.81
C ASN A 104 -17.09 5.09 -0.11
N THR A 105 -15.95 5.65 0.30
CA THR A 105 -15.85 7.06 0.71
C THR A 105 -15.70 8.01 -0.49
N SER A 106 -15.26 7.50 -1.64
CA SER A 106 -15.13 8.25 -2.89
C SER A 106 -16.43 8.24 -3.68
N SER A 107 -16.65 9.31 -4.46
CA SER A 107 -17.74 9.39 -5.45
C SER A 107 -17.45 8.59 -6.73
N CYS A 108 -16.23 8.09 -6.92
CA CYS A 108 -15.77 7.39 -8.13
C CYS A 108 -16.19 5.90 -8.20
N LEU A 109 -17.27 5.50 -7.53
CA LEU A 109 -17.73 4.10 -7.50
C LEU A 109 -18.07 3.52 -8.89
N GLY A 110 -18.41 4.38 -9.84
CA GLY A 110 -18.62 4.00 -11.24
C GLY A 110 -17.34 3.45 -11.88
N LEU A 111 -16.21 4.12 -11.65
CA LEU A 111 -14.90 3.70 -12.15
C LEU A 111 -14.48 2.36 -11.53
N PHE A 112 -14.68 2.16 -10.23
CA PHE A 112 -14.40 0.86 -9.59
C PHE A 112 -15.29 -0.25 -10.12
N LYS A 113 -16.56 0.05 -10.42
CA LYS A 113 -17.44 -0.91 -11.09
C LYS A 113 -16.89 -1.28 -12.47
N GLU A 114 -16.42 -0.30 -13.25
CA GLU A 114 -15.79 -0.54 -14.55
C GLU A 114 -14.55 -1.44 -14.41
N MET A 115 -13.62 -1.07 -13.53
CA MET A 115 -12.38 -1.81 -13.33
C MET A 115 -12.61 -3.24 -12.84
N PHE A 116 -13.48 -3.43 -11.84
CA PHE A 116 -13.66 -4.74 -11.21
C PHE A 116 -14.59 -5.66 -12.00
N MET A 117 -15.58 -5.12 -12.71
CA MET A 117 -16.55 -5.94 -13.46
C MET A 117 -16.17 -6.07 -14.93
N ASP A 118 -15.84 -4.95 -15.56
CA ASP A 118 -15.65 -4.88 -17.01
C ASP A 118 -14.16 -5.07 -17.40
N GLY A 119 -13.23 -4.90 -16.44
CA GLY A 119 -11.80 -5.04 -16.67
C GLY A 119 -11.22 -3.90 -17.50
N THR A 120 -11.88 -2.74 -17.49
CA THR A 120 -11.47 -1.55 -18.23
C THR A 120 -11.30 -0.33 -17.31
N LEU A 121 -10.50 0.63 -17.76
CA LEU A 121 -10.32 1.93 -17.16
C LEU A 121 -10.53 2.99 -18.25
N HIS A 122 -11.62 3.76 -18.15
CA HIS A 122 -12.06 4.70 -19.19
C HIS A 122 -12.16 4.04 -20.58
N GLY A 123 -12.68 2.81 -20.63
CA GLY A 123 -12.84 2.00 -21.85
C GLY A 123 -11.55 1.30 -22.32
N THR A 124 -10.41 1.52 -21.67
CA THR A 124 -9.15 0.85 -22.03
C THR A 124 -8.98 -0.43 -21.22
N ASN A 125 -8.67 -1.55 -21.88
CA ASN A 125 -8.45 -2.83 -21.21
C ASN A 125 -7.29 -2.78 -20.20
N ILE A 126 -7.57 -3.27 -19.00
CA ILE A 126 -6.59 -3.48 -17.93
C ILE A 126 -5.88 -4.82 -18.17
N PRO A 127 -4.56 -4.92 -17.96
CA PRO A 127 -3.82 -6.18 -18.02
C PRO A 127 -4.42 -7.25 -17.08
N LYS A 128 -4.47 -8.51 -17.55
CA LYS A 128 -5.12 -9.62 -16.83
C LYS A 128 -4.33 -10.13 -15.62
N ASN A 129 -3.05 -9.81 -15.53
CA ASN A 129 -2.17 -10.15 -14.42
C ASN A 129 -2.19 -9.09 -13.31
N ILE A 130 -3.29 -8.34 -13.18
CA ILE A 130 -3.54 -7.44 -12.05
C ILE A 130 -4.68 -8.04 -11.23
N PHE A 131 -4.37 -8.37 -9.98
CA PHE A 131 -5.34 -8.81 -8.99
C PHE A 131 -5.83 -7.63 -8.17
N PHE A 132 -7.12 -7.34 -8.27
CA PHE A 132 -7.77 -6.28 -7.51
C PHE A 132 -8.26 -6.77 -6.15
N THR A 133 -8.08 -5.96 -5.12
CA THR A 133 -8.71 -6.15 -3.81
C THR A 133 -9.10 -4.78 -3.24
N ALA A 134 -10.15 -4.70 -2.42
CA ALA A 134 -10.59 -3.40 -1.93
C ALA A 134 -11.43 -3.46 -0.65
N ALA A 135 -11.12 -2.59 0.31
CA ALA A 135 -11.90 -2.43 1.53
C ALA A 135 -12.99 -1.36 1.36
N ILE A 136 -14.13 -1.57 2.00
CA ILE A 136 -15.20 -0.57 2.12
C ILE A 136 -15.63 -0.43 3.57
N ASN A 137 -16.21 0.72 3.88
CA ASN A 137 -16.83 0.98 5.17
C ASN A 137 -18.29 0.49 5.16
N PRO A 138 -18.83 -0.05 6.27
CA PRO A 138 -20.21 -0.52 6.34
C PRO A 138 -21.20 0.64 6.13
N PHE A 139 -22.17 0.44 5.23
CA PHE A 139 -23.25 1.41 5.01
C PHE A 139 -24.36 1.23 6.05
N MET A 140 -24.54 2.22 6.93
CA MET A 140 -25.62 2.25 7.92
C MET A 140 -26.73 3.17 7.43
N ALA A 141 -27.92 2.61 7.15
CA ALA A 141 -29.09 3.43 6.84
C ALA A 141 -29.41 4.35 8.02
N LYS A 142 -29.66 5.64 7.74
CA LYS A 142 -30.03 6.62 8.77
C LYS A 142 -31.34 6.20 9.42
N ASN A 143 -31.28 5.71 10.66
CA ASN A 143 -32.45 5.59 11.50
C ASN A 143 -32.83 7.00 11.99
N GLU A 144 -33.93 7.54 11.47
CA GLU A 144 -34.43 8.89 11.78
C GLU A 144 -34.72 9.10 13.28
N SER A 145 -34.84 8.02 14.06
CA SER A 145 -35.20 8.04 15.48
C SER A 145 -34.04 8.27 16.46
N LYS A 146 -32.78 8.30 16.00
CA LYS A 146 -31.62 8.59 16.87
C LYS A 146 -30.85 9.81 16.35
N LYS A 147 -31.29 11.00 16.76
CA LYS A 147 -30.56 12.29 16.62
C LYS A 147 -29.35 12.35 17.58
N ILE A 148 -28.47 11.36 17.53
CA ILE A 148 -27.20 11.41 18.26
C ILE A 148 -26.10 11.28 17.22
N HIS A 149 -25.48 12.43 16.95
CA HIS A 149 -24.18 12.67 16.32
C HIS A 149 -23.77 11.80 15.12
N ARG A 150 -23.72 12.45 13.95
CA ARG A 150 -23.00 12.09 12.71
C ARG A 150 -23.14 10.62 12.25
N SER A 151 -23.68 10.43 11.05
CA SER A 151 -23.33 9.23 10.27
C SER A 151 -21.81 9.29 10.05
N ASP A 152 -21.03 8.55 10.84
CA ASP A 152 -19.59 8.78 11.06
C ASP A 152 -18.71 8.53 9.83
N TYR A 153 -19.26 7.95 8.77
CA TYR A 153 -18.63 7.91 7.47
C TYR A 153 -19.57 8.49 6.41
N LEU A 154 -19.09 9.47 5.65
CA LEU A 154 -19.73 9.86 4.41
C LEU A 154 -19.42 8.78 3.38
N VAL A 155 -20.23 7.72 3.40
CA VAL A 155 -20.07 6.57 2.50
C VAL A 155 -21.23 6.48 1.53
N HIS A 156 -20.88 6.20 0.29
CA HIS A 156 -21.79 5.95 -0.80
C HIS A 156 -22.25 4.50 -0.75
N LYS A 157 -23.53 4.28 -1.07
CA LYS A 157 -24.06 2.92 -1.26
C LYS A 157 -23.37 2.31 -2.48
N LEU A 158 -22.89 1.08 -2.36
CA LEU A 158 -22.29 0.37 -3.48
C LEU A 158 -23.32 0.14 -4.61
N PRO A 159 -22.90 0.23 -5.88
CA PRO A 159 -23.66 -0.30 -7.00
C PRO A 159 -23.99 -1.78 -6.79
N ARG A 160 -25.18 -2.22 -7.21
CA ARG A 160 -25.66 -3.61 -7.06
C ARG A 160 -24.69 -4.65 -7.62
N ALA A 161 -23.97 -4.32 -8.69
CA ALA A 161 -22.96 -5.20 -9.28
C ALA A 161 -21.83 -5.52 -8.30
N LEU A 162 -21.36 -4.51 -7.55
CA LEU A 162 -20.31 -4.66 -6.55
C LEU A 162 -20.82 -5.27 -5.24
N GLU A 163 -22.11 -5.08 -4.91
CA GLU A 163 -22.71 -5.71 -3.71
C GLU A 163 -22.59 -7.24 -3.73
N ASN A 164 -22.64 -7.87 -4.91
CA ASN A 164 -22.51 -9.33 -5.05
C ASN A 164 -21.08 -9.86 -4.82
N LEU A 165 -20.07 -8.98 -4.89
CA LEU A 165 -18.66 -9.35 -4.69
C LEU A 165 -18.21 -9.19 -3.24
N LYS A 166 -19.07 -8.62 -2.38
CA LYS A 166 -18.77 -8.35 -0.99
C LYS A 166 -18.71 -9.64 -0.15
N VAL A 167 -17.67 -9.74 0.67
CA VAL A 167 -17.51 -10.77 1.71
C VAL A 167 -17.25 -10.10 3.05
N SER A 168 -17.94 -10.53 4.12
CA SER A 168 -17.79 -9.94 5.46
C SER A 168 -16.66 -10.62 6.25
N TYR A 169 -15.64 -9.85 6.65
CA TYR A 169 -14.48 -10.33 7.40
C TYR A 169 -14.71 -10.50 8.92
N GLY A 170 -15.92 -10.16 9.41
CA GLY A 170 -16.28 -10.21 10.83
C GLY A 170 -15.77 -9.00 11.62
N SER A 171 -16.19 -8.92 12.89
CA SER A 171 -15.70 -7.90 13.83
C SER A 171 -14.54 -8.49 14.65
N LEU A 172 -13.62 -7.64 15.09
CA LEU A 172 -12.48 -8.12 15.88
C LEU A 172 -12.91 -8.54 17.27
N ALA A 173 -12.37 -9.65 17.75
CA ALA A 173 -12.55 -10.03 19.14
C ALA A 173 -11.78 -9.05 20.06
N SER A 174 -12.36 -8.75 21.23
CA SER A 174 -11.72 -7.87 22.23
C SER A 174 -10.33 -8.38 22.66
N GLU A 175 -10.11 -9.69 22.68
CA GLU A 175 -8.82 -10.31 22.98
C GLU A 175 -7.74 -9.97 21.93
N THR A 176 -8.11 -9.99 20.64
CA THR A 176 -7.21 -9.59 19.56
C THR A 176 -6.94 -8.09 19.61
N LEU A 177 -7.90 -7.28 20.08
CA LEU A 177 -7.76 -5.82 20.17
C LEU A 177 -6.74 -5.43 21.22
N ALA A 178 -6.84 -6.05 22.41
CA ALA A 178 -5.83 -5.88 23.45
C ALA A 178 -4.44 -6.25 22.92
N THR A 179 -4.32 -7.43 22.31
CA THR A 179 -3.04 -7.88 21.73
C THR A 179 -2.49 -6.88 20.70
N TYR A 180 -3.34 -6.33 19.84
CA TYR A 180 -2.95 -5.31 18.87
C TYR A 180 -2.46 -4.02 19.54
N ILE A 181 -3.19 -3.50 20.52
CA ILE A 181 -2.85 -2.27 21.24
C ILE A 181 -1.50 -2.42 21.94
N TYR A 182 -1.30 -3.52 22.69
CA TYR A 182 -0.03 -3.80 23.35
C TYR A 182 1.14 -3.84 22.36
N LYS A 183 0.97 -4.56 21.24
CA LYS A 183 2.00 -4.62 20.20
C LYS A 183 2.28 -3.25 19.58
N LYS A 184 1.26 -2.42 19.35
CA LYS A 184 1.43 -1.07 18.78
C LYS A 184 2.17 -0.14 19.73
N ILE A 185 1.84 -0.15 21.01
CA ILE A 185 2.50 0.71 22.01
C ILE A 185 3.95 0.30 22.20
N ALA A 186 4.26 -0.99 22.16
CA ALA A 186 5.63 -1.49 22.21
C ALA A 186 6.52 -0.99 21.05
N MET A 187 5.91 -0.55 19.93
CA MET A 187 6.64 0.04 18.80
C MET A 187 6.94 1.53 18.99
N PHE A 188 6.33 2.19 19.98
CA PHE A 188 6.57 3.62 20.20
C PHE A 188 7.94 3.85 20.82
N GLN A 189 8.62 4.88 20.31
CA GLN A 189 9.93 5.29 20.79
C GLN A 189 9.87 6.75 21.24
N ILE A 190 10.58 7.07 22.32
CA ILE A 190 10.71 8.42 22.85
C ILE A 190 12.08 8.98 22.48
N SER A 191 12.07 10.19 21.93
CA SER A 191 13.26 11.00 21.67
C SER A 191 13.53 11.91 22.87
N SER A 192 14.72 11.84 23.46
CA SER A 192 15.12 12.84 24.45
C SER A 192 15.40 14.20 23.80
N ILE A 193 14.76 15.27 24.28
CA ILE A 193 14.98 16.64 23.83
C ILE A 193 16.36 17.16 24.27
N THR A 194 16.91 16.64 25.37
CA THR A 194 18.16 17.11 25.98
C THR A 194 19.41 16.44 25.42
N ASN A 195 19.29 15.28 24.80
CA ASN A 195 20.38 14.58 24.12
C ASN A 195 19.93 14.17 22.72
N GLY A 196 20.29 14.99 21.74
CA GLY A 196 20.01 14.71 20.34
C GLY A 196 20.48 13.30 19.96
N ARG A 197 19.52 12.48 19.49
CA ARG A 197 19.70 11.19 18.78
C ARG A 197 19.84 9.90 19.61
N LYS A 198 19.16 9.75 20.75
CA LYS A 198 18.79 8.40 21.20
C LYS A 198 17.27 8.27 21.33
N SER A 199 16.70 7.59 20.33
CA SER A 199 15.35 7.04 20.37
C SER A 199 15.40 5.79 21.26
N MET A 200 14.63 5.77 22.34
CA MET A 200 14.56 4.62 23.25
C MET A 200 13.11 4.12 23.32
N PRO A 201 12.90 2.80 23.47
CA PRO A 201 11.56 2.27 23.68
C PRO A 201 10.97 2.81 24.99
N LEU A 202 9.63 2.87 25.05
CA LEU A 202 8.93 3.13 26.29
C LEU A 202 9.27 2.08 27.36
N GLU A 203 9.30 2.47 28.63
CA GLU A 203 9.41 1.51 29.73
C GLU A 203 8.16 0.63 29.80
N ASP A 204 8.33 -0.65 30.16
CA ASP A 204 7.26 -1.66 30.19
C ASP A 204 6.06 -1.22 31.05
N TYR A 205 6.31 -0.58 32.19
CA TYR A 205 5.25 -0.04 33.05
C TYR A 205 4.42 1.01 32.32
N VAL A 206 5.07 1.95 31.63
CA VAL A 206 4.38 3.01 30.88
C VAL A 206 3.61 2.41 29.69
N GLN A 207 4.19 1.45 28.99
CA GLN A 207 3.49 0.73 27.91
C GLN A 207 2.21 0.07 28.42
N HIS A 208 2.29 -0.61 29.57
CA HIS A 208 1.15 -1.29 30.17
C HIS A 208 0.03 -0.33 30.57
N ILE A 209 0.36 0.77 31.25
CA ILE A 209 -0.63 1.77 31.67
C ILE A 209 -1.29 2.44 30.45
N LEU A 210 -0.53 2.77 29.40
CA LEU A 210 -1.09 3.35 28.18
C LEU A 210 -2.05 2.39 27.48
N ALA A 211 -1.68 1.10 27.40
CA ALA A 211 -2.53 0.08 26.79
C ALA A 211 -3.86 -0.06 27.54
N GLU A 212 -3.81 -0.14 28.86
CA GLU A 212 -4.99 -0.22 29.73
C GLU A 212 -5.89 1.01 29.60
N CYS A 213 -5.31 2.21 29.54
CA CYS A 213 -6.06 3.44 29.33
C CYS A 213 -6.81 3.44 27.99
N ILE A 214 -6.15 3.03 26.90
CA ILE A 214 -6.78 2.95 25.57
C ILE A 214 -7.88 1.89 25.56
N LEU A 215 -7.63 0.72 26.15
CA LEU A 215 -8.62 -0.35 26.25
C LEU A 215 -9.87 0.08 27.02
N ARG A 216 -9.70 0.75 28.15
CA ARG A 216 -10.83 1.27 28.95
C ARG A 216 -11.59 2.38 28.22
N ALA A 217 -10.87 3.26 27.51
CA ALA A 217 -11.50 4.30 26.69
C ALA A 217 -12.33 3.67 25.55
N GLN A 218 -11.79 2.64 24.90
CA GLN A 218 -12.49 1.89 23.86
C GLN A 218 -13.74 1.20 24.42
N GLU A 219 -13.63 0.48 25.53
CA GLU A 219 -14.75 -0.20 26.18
C GLU A 219 -15.85 0.81 26.59
N PHE A 220 -15.44 1.97 27.10
CA PHE A 220 -16.36 3.05 27.45
C PHE A 220 -17.14 3.55 26.23
N CYS A 221 -16.44 3.77 25.11
CA CYS A 221 -17.07 4.12 23.83
C CYS A 221 -18.04 3.01 23.39
N GLU A 222 -17.62 1.73 23.40
CA GLU A 222 -18.44 0.59 22.97
C GLU A 222 -19.74 0.49 23.76
N LYS A 223 -19.68 0.72 25.08
CA LYS A 223 -20.86 0.67 25.96
C LYS A 223 -21.84 1.81 25.70
N ARG A 224 -21.35 3.00 25.31
CA ARG A 224 -22.20 4.19 25.11
C ARG A 224 -22.73 4.33 23.69
N LEU A 225 -21.92 4.03 22.69
CA LEU A 225 -22.28 4.15 21.28
C LEU A 225 -22.85 2.83 20.74
N GLY A 226 -22.61 1.72 21.43
CA GLY A 226 -22.92 0.36 21.00
C GLY A 226 -21.69 -0.28 20.35
N ARG A 227 -21.50 -1.61 20.54
CA ARG A 227 -20.36 -2.35 19.96
C ARG A 227 -20.21 -2.12 18.45
N VAL A 228 -21.32 -2.08 17.71
CA VAL A 228 -21.35 -1.84 16.26
C VAL A 228 -20.77 -0.46 15.89
N PHE A 229 -20.89 0.52 16.78
CA PHE A 229 -20.43 1.90 16.57
C PHE A 229 -18.99 2.16 17.03
N VAL A 230 -18.26 1.15 17.50
CA VAL A 230 -16.89 1.36 18.02
C VAL A 230 -15.89 0.36 17.45
N PHE A 231 -16.39 -0.64 16.72
CA PHE A 231 -15.62 -1.37 15.71
C PHE A 231 -15.13 -0.50 14.53
N PHE A 232 -15.36 0.82 14.54
CA PHE A 232 -14.94 1.77 13.51
C PHE A 232 -13.42 1.98 13.37
N ILE A 233 -12.58 1.32 14.16
CA ILE A 233 -11.13 1.24 13.90
C ILE A 233 -10.79 0.12 12.89
N GLN A 234 -11.80 -0.62 12.40
CA GLN A 234 -11.58 -1.80 11.58
C GLN A 234 -12.19 -1.72 10.21
N ASN A 235 -11.30 -1.37 9.28
CA ASN A 235 -11.47 -1.52 7.86
C ASN A 235 -11.88 -2.97 7.57
N CYS A 236 -13.12 -3.16 7.13
CA CYS A 236 -13.56 -4.41 6.53
C CYS A 236 -12.70 -4.63 5.28
N ILE A 237 -11.76 -5.57 5.33
CA ILE A 237 -11.05 -6.04 4.14
C ILE A 237 -12.05 -6.87 3.35
N GLU A 238 -12.56 -6.31 2.26
CA GLU A 238 -13.35 -7.05 1.28
C GLU A 238 -12.41 -7.44 0.13
N VAL A 239 -12.43 -8.71 -0.27
CA VAL A 239 -11.57 -9.18 -1.37
C VAL A 239 -12.47 -9.37 -2.57
N PHE A 240 -12.38 -8.45 -3.54
CA PHE A 240 -13.01 -8.62 -4.84
C PHE A 240 -12.25 -9.72 -5.58
N TYR A 241 -12.96 -10.75 -6.04
CA TYR A 241 -12.35 -11.81 -6.83
C TYR A 241 -12.78 -11.61 -8.29
N ASN A 242 -11.82 -11.33 -9.17
CA ASN A 242 -12.05 -11.46 -10.61
C ASN A 242 -10.95 -12.35 -11.19
N LYS A 243 -11.35 -13.36 -11.97
CA LYS A 243 -10.49 -14.34 -12.66
C LYS A 243 -10.75 -14.24 -14.15
#